data_AF-A0A9X2TN03-F1
#
_entry.id   AF-A0A9X2TN03-F1
#
_cell.length_a   1.000
_cell.length_b   1.000
_cell.length_c   1.000
_cell.angle_alpha   90.00
_cell.angle_beta   90.00
_cell.angle_gamma   90.00
#
_symmetry.space_group_name_H-M   'P 1'
#
loop_
_entity.id
_entity.type
_entity.pdbx_description
1 polymer ?
#
loop_
_entity_poly.entity_id
_entity_poly.type
_entity_poly.pdbx_seq_one_letter_code
_entity_poly.pdbx_strand_id
1 'polypeptide(L)'
;MTQRQVDHDNPLPPCRNGHIARHMLDARRPEAGGGHFIECVCGRTQKHPSYELAMIEWRRAHRIRAARQPRHCAPNVVQLGLRFTGARQR
;
A
#
# COMPACT_ATOMS: atom_id res chain seq x y z
N MET A 1 -21.40 1.65 18.39
CA MET A 1 -20.08 1.48 17.74
C MET A 1 -20.19 1.97 16.30
N THR A 2 -19.38 2.94 15.89
CA THR A 2 -19.47 3.54 14.54
C THR A 2 -18.49 2.94 13.52
N GLN A 3 -17.57 2.10 13.99
CA GLN A 3 -16.55 1.46 13.17
C GLN A 3 -16.93 0.02 12.89
N ARG A 4 -16.79 -0.40 11.63
CA ARG A 4 -17.12 -1.75 11.16
C ARG A 4 -15.99 -2.27 10.28
N GLN A 5 -15.64 -3.53 10.45
CA GLN A 5 -14.75 -4.21 9.50
C GLN A 5 -15.53 -4.44 8.20
N VAL A 6 -14.88 -4.18 7.07
CA VAL A 6 -15.41 -4.48 5.75
C VAL A 6 -14.61 -5.66 5.21
N ASP A 7 -15.28 -6.79 5.13
CA ASP A 7 -14.71 -7.99 4.53
C ASP A 7 -14.76 -7.87 3.01
N HIS A 8 -13.67 -8.29 2.37
CA HIS A 8 -13.52 -8.29 0.91
C HIS A 8 -13.34 -9.74 0.45
N ASP A 9 -13.93 -10.10 -0.70
CA ASP A 9 -13.74 -11.42 -1.30
C ASP A 9 -12.27 -11.72 -1.64
N ASN A 10 -11.51 -10.69 -2.00
CA ASN A 10 -10.07 -10.79 -2.21
C ASN A 10 -9.33 -10.31 -0.96
N PRO A 11 -8.49 -11.15 -0.32
CA PRO A 11 -7.77 -10.75 0.88
C PRO A 11 -6.85 -9.56 0.60
N LEU A 12 -6.84 -8.62 1.56
CA LEU A 12 -5.94 -7.48 1.52
C LEU A 12 -4.47 -7.93 1.49
N PRO A 13 -3.59 -7.18 0.80
CA PRO A 13 -2.19 -7.52 0.80
C PRO A 13 -1.61 -7.40 2.22
N PRO A 14 -0.85 -8.40 2.69
CA PRO A 14 -0.32 -8.41 4.04
C PRO A 14 0.68 -7.27 4.23
N CYS A 15 0.92 -6.90 5.48
CA CYS A 15 1.93 -5.89 5.79
C CYS A 15 3.34 -6.39 5.43
N ARG A 16 4.33 -5.49 5.46
CA ARG A 16 5.75 -5.83 5.22
C ARG A 16 6.27 -7.00 6.09
N ASN A 17 5.69 -7.19 7.27
CA ASN A 17 6.05 -8.24 8.23
C ASN A 17 5.18 -9.50 8.10
N GLY A 18 4.29 -9.57 7.11
CA GLY A 18 3.43 -10.75 6.86
C GLY A 18 2.15 -10.80 7.68
N HIS A 19 1.82 -9.78 8.46
CA HIS A 19 0.57 -9.77 9.23
C HIS A 19 -0.64 -9.46 8.35
N ILE A 20 -1.79 -10.00 8.78
CA ILE A 20 -3.08 -9.82 8.14
C ILE A 20 -3.52 -8.36 8.28
N ALA A 21 -3.85 -7.74 7.14
CA ALA A 21 -4.44 -6.41 7.07
C ALA A 21 -5.97 -6.50 7.13
N ARG A 22 -6.61 -5.56 7.82
CA ARG A 22 -8.07 -5.46 7.96
C ARG A 22 -8.53 -4.09 7.46
N HIS A 23 -9.58 -4.06 6.66
CA HIS A 23 -10.21 -2.81 6.23
C HIS A 23 -11.31 -2.46 7.23
N MET A 24 -11.24 -1.25 7.75
CA MET A 24 -12.19 -0.72 8.71
C MET A 24 -12.82 0.55 8.12
N LEU A 25 -14.15 0.61 8.20
CA LEU A 25 -14.95 1.77 7.83
C LEU A 25 -15.52 2.42 9.08
N ASP A 26 -15.20 3.69 9.29
CA ASP A 26 -15.83 4.51 10.31
C ASP A 26 -16.99 5.29 9.69
N ALA A 27 -18.22 4.94 10.08
CA ALA A 27 -19.48 5.49 9.55
C ALA A 27 -19.77 6.92 10.04
N ARG A 28 -18.87 7.53 10.82
CA ARG A 28 -18.95 8.97 11.12
C ARG A 28 -18.86 9.78 9.83
N ARG A 29 -19.35 11.02 9.88
CA ARG A 29 -19.17 11.94 8.76
C ARG A 29 -17.67 12.22 8.54
N PRO A 30 -17.22 12.45 7.30
CA PRO A 30 -15.83 12.81 7.02
C PRO A 30 -15.38 14.05 7.80
N GLU A 31 -16.28 15.03 8.03
CA GLU A 31 -15.99 16.21 8.86
C GLU A 31 -15.72 15.86 10.34
N ALA A 32 -16.26 14.75 10.82
CA ALA A 32 -16.04 14.22 12.17
C ALA A 32 -14.89 13.18 12.23
N GLY A 33 -14.05 13.14 11.19
CA GLY A 33 -12.98 12.17 11.05
C GLY A 33 -13.49 10.74 10.79
N GLY A 34 -14.60 10.59 10.06
CA GLY A 34 -15.04 9.32 9.50
C GLY A 34 -14.33 8.96 8.20
N GLY A 35 -14.42 7.70 7.77
CA GLY A 35 -13.79 7.22 6.54
C GLY A 35 -13.19 5.82 6.63
N HIS A 36 -12.53 5.46 5.55
CA HIS A 36 -11.89 4.17 5.32
C HIS A 36 -10.44 4.20 5.81
N PHE A 37 -10.02 3.15 6.51
CA PHE A 37 -8.62 2.96 6.85
C PHE A 37 -8.30 1.47 6.91
N ILE A 38 -7.03 1.15 6.68
CA ILE A 38 -6.53 -0.23 6.75
C ILE A 38 -5.62 -0.33 7.96
N GLU A 39 -5.81 -1.37 8.76
CA GLU A 39 -5.02 -1.61 9.96
C GLU A 39 -4.48 -3.03 10.03
N CYS A 40 -3.48 -3.17 10.88
CA CYS A 40 -2.72 -4.37 11.13
C CYS A 40 -2.14 -4.28 12.53
N VAL A 41 -1.66 -5.39 13.08
CA VAL A 41 -0.94 -5.42 14.37
C VAL A 41 0.27 -4.46 14.37
N CYS A 42 0.88 -4.18 13.23
CA CYS A 42 2.00 -3.24 13.12
C CYS A 42 1.61 -1.76 13.16
N GLY A 43 0.35 -1.42 12.89
CA GLY A 43 -0.07 -0.04 12.70
C GLY A 43 -1.26 0.11 11.77
N ARG A 44 -1.67 1.35 11.56
CA ARG A 44 -2.85 1.72 10.75
C ARG A 44 -2.54 2.87 9.80
N THR A 45 -3.26 2.94 8.67
CA THR A 45 -3.27 4.12 7.80
C THR A 45 -4.05 5.26 8.43
N GLN A 46 -3.90 6.46 7.88
CA GLN A 46 -4.84 7.54 8.11
C GLN A 46 -6.22 7.18 7.57
N LYS A 47 -7.23 7.95 8.02
CA LYS A 47 -8.60 7.82 7.53
C LYS A 47 -8.75 8.58 6.22
N HIS A 48 -9.30 7.90 5.24
CA HIS A 48 -9.51 8.42 3.90
C HIS A 48 -10.99 8.43 3.53
N PRO A 49 -11.41 9.34 2.65
CA PRO A 49 -12.79 9.36 2.17
C PRO A 49 -13.12 8.14 1.30
N SER A 50 -12.13 7.44 0.76
CA SER A 50 -12.32 6.24 -0.06
C SER A 50 -11.32 5.13 0.29
N TYR A 51 -11.75 3.89 0.04
CA TYR A 51 -10.92 2.68 0.24
C TYR A 51 -9.67 2.68 -0.64
N GLU A 52 -9.79 3.11 -1.89
CA GLU A 52 -8.65 3.17 -2.84
C GLU A 52 -7.50 4.02 -2.30
N LEU A 53 -7.81 5.19 -1.73
CA LEU A 53 -6.82 6.07 -1.12
C LEU A 53 -6.15 5.42 0.09
N ALA A 54 -6.94 4.77 0.95
CA ALA A 54 -6.40 3.99 2.07
C ALA A 54 -5.50 2.84 1.57
N MET A 55 -5.84 2.17 0.47
CA MET A 55 -5.03 1.11 -0.11
C MET A 55 -3.74 1.63 -0.72
N ILE A 56 -3.76 2.77 -1.41
CA ILE A 56 -2.57 3.41 -1.96
C ILE A 56 -1.61 3.80 -0.84
N GLU A 57 -2.12 4.39 0.26
CA GLU A 57 -1.31 4.69 1.43
C GLU A 57 -0.76 3.42 2.08
N TRP A 58 -1.59 2.38 2.25
CA TRP A 58 -1.18 1.10 2.81
C TRP A 58 -0.03 0.47 2.01
N ARG A 59 -0.17 0.41 0.67
CA ARG A 59 0.87 -0.11 -0.23
C ARG A 59 2.14 0.73 -0.15
N ARG A 60 2.01 2.06 -0.06
CA ARG A 60 3.16 2.98 0.09
C ARG A 60 3.88 2.79 1.43
N ALA A 61 3.14 2.76 2.54
CA ALA A 61 3.69 2.63 3.89
C ALA A 61 4.43 1.30 4.08
N HIS A 62 3.85 0.21 3.57
CA HIS A 62 4.45 -1.12 3.69
C HIS A 62 5.38 -1.50 2.54
N ARG A 63 5.67 -0.56 1.61
CA ARG A 63 6.50 -0.78 0.41
C ARG A 63 6.08 -2.03 -0.36
N ILE A 64 4.77 -2.30 -0.43
CA ILE A 64 4.20 -3.39 -1.22
C ILE A 64 4.33 -2.96 -2.68
N ARG A 65 5.48 -3.29 -3.28
CA ARG A 65 5.78 -2.95 -4.67
C ARG A 65 4.93 -3.85 -5.55
N ALA A 66 4.06 -3.26 -6.35
CA ALA A 66 3.55 -3.95 -7.53
C ALA A 66 4.77 -4.43 -8.34
N ALA A 67 4.77 -5.69 -8.78
CA ALA A 67 5.80 -6.19 -9.67
C ALA A 67 5.91 -5.23 -10.85
N ARG A 68 7.07 -4.60 -11.02
CA ARG A 68 7.31 -3.69 -12.13
C ARG A 68 7.22 -4.55 -13.39
N GLN A 69 6.17 -4.37 -14.18
CA GLN A 69 6.11 -5.04 -15.47
C GLN A 69 7.36 -4.65 -16.27
N PRO A 70 8.08 -5.62 -16.86
CA PRO A 70 9.19 -5.31 -17.75
C PRO A 70 8.62 -4.48 -18.90
N ARG A 71 9.17 -3.28 -19.09
CA ARG A 71 8.83 -2.45 -20.24
C ARG A 71 9.40 -3.15 -21.48
N HIS A 72 8.58 -3.31 -22.53
CA HIS A 72 9.05 -3.79 -23.81
C HIS A 72 10.17 -2.85 -24.31
N CYS A 73 11.41 -3.36 -24.38
CA CYS A 73 12.53 -2.59 -24.91
C CYS A 73 12.31 -2.44 -26.42
N ALA A 74 12.07 -1.23 -26.90
CA ALA A 74 12.09 -0.94 -28.32
C ALA A 74 13.53 -1.16 -28.85
N PRO A 75 13.70 -1.71 -30.07
CA PRO A 75 15.01 -2.12 -30.59
C PRO A 75 15.98 -0.95 -30.83
N ASN A 76 15.51 0.29 -30.77
CA ASN A 76 16.29 1.52 -30.91
C ASN A 76 16.79 2.08 -29.57
N VAL A 77 16.57 1.41 -28.44
CA VAL A 77 17.04 1.86 -27.13
C VAL A 77 18.36 1.17 -26.79
N VAL A 78 19.47 1.91 -26.88
CA VAL A 78 20.76 1.46 -26.35
C VAL A 78 20.73 1.62 -24.83
N GLN A 79 20.62 0.50 -24.09
CA GLN A 79 20.74 0.52 -22.64
C GLN A 79 22.20 0.75 -22.26
N LEU A 80 22.54 1.96 -21.81
CA LEU A 80 23.87 2.27 -21.31
C LEU A 80 24.17 1.43 -20.06
N GLY A 81 25.21 0.59 -20.15
CA GLY A 81 25.60 -0.38 -19.12
C GLY A 81 26.21 0.27 -17.87
N LEU A 82 25.43 1.08 -17.15
CA LEU A 82 25.84 1.70 -15.90
C LEU A 82 26.03 0.62 -14.83
N ARG A 83 27.28 0.23 -14.59
CA ARG A 83 27.66 -0.63 -13.47
C ARG A 83 27.74 0.23 -12.21
N PHE A 84 26.68 0.21 -11.41
CA PHE A 84 26.75 0.74 -10.05
C PHE A 84 27.54 -0.23 -9.18
N THR A 85 28.82 0.05 -8.96
CA THR A 85 29.59 -0.54 -7.86
C THR A 85 29.09 0.12 -6.57
N GLY A 86 28.26 -0.60 -5.81
CA GLY A 86 27.64 -0.09 -4.60
C GLY A 86 28.66 0.48 -3.61
N ALA A 87 28.32 1.65 -3.03
CA ALA A 87 29.10 2.29 -1.99
C ALA A 87 29.28 1.35 -0.79
N ARG A 88 30.54 1.15 -0.40
CA ARG A 88 31.01 0.38 0.75
C ARG A 88 30.39 0.95 2.03
N GLN A 89 29.52 0.19 2.70
CA GLN A 89 29.10 0.50 4.06
C GLN A 89 30.30 0.28 5.00
N ARG A 90 30.67 1.30 5.77
CA ARG A 90 31.64 1.23 6.87
C ARG A 90 30.98 0.63 8.10
#